data_AF-A0A1J8QXN8-F1
#
_entry.id   AF-A0A1J8QXN8-F1
#
_cell.length_a   1.000
_cell.length_b   1.000
_cell.length_c   1.000
_cell.angle_alpha   90.00
_cell.angle_beta   90.00
_cell.angle_gamma   90.00
#
_symmetry.space_group_name_H-M   'P 1'
#
loop_
_entity.id
_entity.type
_entity.pdbx_description
1 polymer ?
#
loop_
_entity_poly.entity_id
_entity_poly.type
_entity_poly.pdbx_seq_one_letter_code
_entity_poly.pdbx_strand_id
1 'polypeptide(L)'
;HSATKWIGGHGTTIAGVVIDSGKFNWARSGKFPSFTSPSEGYHGMVFSDTFGALAFAIKLRVELLRDIGPALNPFAAFLLIQGLETLSLRAQRHSDNALALAQ
;
A
#
# COMPACT_ATOMS: atom_id res chain seq x y z
N HIS A 1 -1.08 5.37 -0.93
CA HIS A 1 -1.93 6.18 -1.83
C HIS A 1 -3.39 6.09 -1.42
N SER A 2 -4.14 7.18 -1.57
CA SER A 2 -5.61 7.14 -1.61
C SER A 2 -6.02 6.63 -3.00
N ALA A 3 -6.27 5.33 -3.10
CA ALA A 3 -6.65 4.68 -4.36
C ALA A 3 -8.05 5.10 -4.84
N THR A 4 -8.87 5.63 -3.92
CA THR A 4 -10.13 6.35 -4.20
C THR A 4 -10.02 7.37 -5.33
N LYS A 5 -8.86 8.02 -5.47
CA LYS A 5 -8.69 9.17 -6.37
C LYS A 5 -8.26 8.70 -7.76
N TRP A 6 -7.12 9.16 -8.27
CA TRP A 6 -6.73 8.94 -9.67
C TRP A 6 -6.50 7.47 -10.05
N ILE A 7 -6.13 6.60 -9.10
CA ILE A 7 -6.00 5.15 -9.36
C ILE A 7 -7.36 4.57 -9.78
N GLY A 8 -8.39 4.74 -8.94
CA GLY A 8 -9.76 4.36 -9.29
C GLY A 8 -10.37 5.20 -10.41
N GLY A 9 -10.09 6.50 -10.45
CA GLY A 9 -10.36 7.42 -11.56
C GLY A 9 -11.80 7.87 -11.75
N HIS A 10 -12.79 7.16 -11.18
CA HIS A 10 -14.21 7.32 -11.53
C HIS A 10 -15.11 7.74 -10.37
N GLY A 11 -14.56 7.99 -9.17
CA GLY A 11 -15.34 8.47 -8.01
C GLY A 11 -16.34 7.46 -7.43
N THR A 12 -16.21 6.17 -7.77
CA THR A 12 -17.17 5.12 -7.42
C THR A 12 -16.82 4.37 -6.13
N THR A 13 -15.59 4.48 -5.63
CA THR A 13 -15.05 3.50 -4.69
C THR A 13 -14.02 4.12 -3.75
N ILE A 14 -14.13 3.85 -2.45
CA ILE A 14 -13.14 4.24 -1.45
C ILE A 14 -12.12 3.11 -1.27
N ALA A 15 -10.83 3.45 -1.36
CA ALA A 15 -9.75 2.51 -1.12
C ALA A 15 -8.42 3.19 -0.75
N GLY A 16 -7.59 2.45 -0.02
CA GLY A 16 -6.19 2.79 0.26
C GLY A 16 -5.26 1.68 -0.23
N VAL A 17 -4.04 2.05 -0.61
CA VAL A 17 -2.96 1.09 -0.91
C VAL A 17 -1.66 1.56 -0.27
N VAL A 18 -0.95 0.64 0.38
CA VAL A 18 0.40 0.83 0.89
C VAL A 18 1.35 0.08 -0.02
N ILE A 19 2.46 0.72 -0.41
CA ILE A 19 3.48 0.13 -1.28
C ILE A 19 4.78 0.10 -0.49
N ASP A 20 5.30 -1.11 -0.25
CA ASP A 20 6.61 -1.31 0.35
C ASP A 20 7.66 -1.39 -0.77
N SER A 21 8.69 -0.54 -0.68
CA SER A 21 9.78 -0.54 -1.66
C SER A 21 10.82 -1.61 -1.40
N GLY A 22 10.84 -2.20 -0.19
CA GLY A 22 11.82 -3.18 0.25
C GLY A 22 13.27 -2.68 0.36
N LYS A 23 13.48 -1.35 0.28
CA LYS A 23 14.83 -0.75 0.30
C LYS A 23 15.34 -0.39 1.71
N PHE A 24 14.48 -0.40 2.71
CA PHE A 24 14.88 -0.04 4.08
C PHE A 24 15.37 -1.27 4.85
N ASN A 25 16.59 -1.20 5.38
CA ASN A 25 17.14 -2.28 6.20
C ASN A 25 16.69 -2.14 7.67
N TRP A 26 15.63 -2.87 8.02
CA TRP A 26 15.06 -2.89 9.37
C TRP A 26 16.05 -3.37 10.44
N ALA A 27 16.79 -4.45 10.16
CA ALA A 27 17.75 -5.06 11.09
C ALA A 27 18.92 -4.12 11.43
N ARG A 28 19.45 -3.37 10.46
CA ARG A 28 20.58 -2.46 10.67
C ARG A 28 20.18 -1.16 11.38
N SER A 29 18.90 -0.79 11.35
CA SER A 29 18.46 0.53 11.82
C SER A 29 18.61 0.76 13.32
N GLY A 30 18.49 -0.29 14.14
CA GLY A 30 18.43 -0.22 15.61
C GLY A 30 17.21 0.53 16.17
N LYS A 31 16.30 1.04 15.32
CA LYS A 31 15.18 1.92 15.72
C LYS A 31 13.82 1.23 15.77
N PHE A 32 13.70 0.03 15.19
CA PHE A 32 12.42 -0.63 14.96
C PHE A 32 12.39 -2.03 15.61
N PRO A 33 12.35 -2.12 16.96
CA PRO A 33 12.35 -3.40 17.67
C PRO A 33 11.17 -4.30 17.27
N SER A 34 10.03 -3.72 16.88
CA SER A 34 8.88 -4.48 16.38
C SER A 34 9.17 -5.32 15.11
N PHE A 35 10.29 -5.06 14.42
CA PHE A 35 10.76 -5.85 13.28
C PHE A 35 11.93 -6.77 13.60
N THR A 36 12.68 -6.48 14.66
CA THR A 36 13.96 -7.15 15.00
C THR A 36 13.89 -7.94 16.30
N SER A 37 12.72 -7.94 16.96
CA SER A 37 12.46 -8.72 18.18
C SER A 37 11.34 -9.73 17.91
N PRO A 38 11.29 -10.84 18.66
CA PRO A 38 10.24 -11.85 18.54
C PRO A 38 8.84 -11.25 18.65
N SER A 39 7.96 -11.52 17.67
CA SER A 39 6.56 -11.10 17.73
C SER A 39 5.72 -12.09 18.52
N GLU A 40 5.03 -11.60 19.56
CA GLU A 40 4.06 -12.38 20.34
C GLU A 40 2.89 -12.86 19.45
N GLY A 41 2.40 -12.01 18.56
CA GLY A 41 1.27 -12.30 17.68
C GLY A 41 1.56 -13.31 16.56
N TYR A 42 2.82 -13.71 16.40
CA TYR A 42 3.32 -14.63 15.37
C TYR A 42 4.35 -15.63 15.92
N HIS A 43 4.07 -16.23 17.09
CA HIS A 43 4.85 -17.35 17.66
C HIS A 43 6.35 -17.09 17.83
N GLY A 44 6.73 -15.87 18.19
CA GLY A 44 8.13 -15.47 18.39
C GLY A 44 8.90 -15.20 17.10
N MET A 45 8.22 -15.14 15.95
CA MET A 45 8.84 -14.82 14.67
C MET A 45 9.49 -13.42 14.69
N VAL A 46 10.70 -13.32 14.14
CA VAL A 46 11.38 -12.05 13.87
C VAL A 46 11.18 -11.68 12.40
N PHE A 47 10.42 -10.61 12.14
CA PHE A 47 9.99 -10.23 10.80
C PHE A 47 11.14 -9.89 9.86
N SER A 48 12.14 -9.15 10.35
CA SER A 48 13.31 -8.77 9.55
C SER A 48 14.16 -9.97 9.16
N ASP A 49 14.32 -10.95 10.04
CA ASP A 49 15.06 -12.19 9.76
C ASP A 49 14.30 -13.09 8.78
N THR A 50 12.98 -13.20 8.95
CA THR A 50 12.15 -14.13 8.17
C THR A 50 11.84 -13.61 6.77
N PHE A 51 11.53 -12.32 6.65
CA PHE A 51 11.02 -11.72 5.40
C PHE A 51 11.97 -10.71 4.75
N GLY A 52 13.07 -10.34 5.41
CA GLY A 52 14.07 -9.41 4.87
C GLY A 52 13.46 -8.13 4.30
N ALA A 53 13.62 -7.92 3.00
CA ALA A 53 13.09 -6.76 2.28
C ALA A 53 11.55 -6.65 2.33
N LEU A 54 10.81 -7.74 2.53
CA LEU A 54 9.35 -7.75 2.55
C LEU A 54 8.76 -7.57 3.95
N ALA A 55 9.60 -7.36 4.97
CA ALA A 55 9.18 -7.38 6.37
C ALA A 55 8.04 -6.39 6.67
N PHE A 56 8.06 -5.19 6.09
CA PHE A 56 7.04 -4.16 6.34
C PHE A 56 5.69 -4.51 5.69
N ALA A 57 5.67 -4.86 4.39
CA ALA A 57 4.45 -5.31 3.72
C ALA A 57 3.80 -6.52 4.42
N ILE A 58 4.61 -7.50 4.85
CA ILE A 58 4.10 -8.68 5.54
C ILE A 58 3.57 -8.32 6.91
N LYS A 59 4.34 -7.64 7.77
CA LYS A 59 3.88 -7.22 9.11
C LYS A 59 2.58 -6.42 9.04
N LEU A 60 2.47 -5.49 8.08
CA LEU A 60 1.25 -4.72 7.83
C LEU A 60 0.04 -5.61 7.50
N ARG A 61 0.23 -6.69 6.73
CA ARG A 61 -0.85 -7.63 6.38
C ARG A 61 -1.21 -8.56 7.52
N VAL A 62 -0.21 -9.09 8.22
CA VAL A 62 -0.42 -10.22 9.12
C VAL A 62 -0.74 -9.78 10.54
N GLU A 63 -0.24 -8.61 10.98
CA GLU A 63 -0.62 -8.03 12.26
C GLU A 63 -1.70 -6.95 12.07
N LEU A 64 -1.38 -5.85 11.37
CA LEU A 64 -2.30 -4.70 11.34
C LEU A 64 -3.62 -5.02 10.64
N LEU A 65 -3.61 -5.54 9.41
CA LEU A 65 -4.86 -5.87 8.71
C LEU A 65 -5.68 -6.92 9.47
N ARG A 66 -5.01 -7.91 10.10
CA ARG A 66 -5.65 -8.94 10.92
C ARG A 66 -6.36 -8.34 12.14
N ASP A 67 -5.69 -7.44 12.85
CA ASP A 67 -6.13 -6.97 14.16
C ASP A 67 -7.13 -5.81 14.08
N ILE A 68 -6.95 -4.87 13.14
CA ILE A 68 -7.84 -3.68 13.00
C ILE A 68 -8.81 -3.77 11.81
N GLY A 69 -8.68 -4.78 10.95
CA GLY A 69 -9.69 -5.14 9.96
C GLY A 69 -10.00 -4.18 8.79
N PRO A 70 -9.11 -3.26 8.30
CA PRO A 70 -9.40 -2.43 7.13
C PRO A 70 -9.29 -3.24 5.83
N ALA A 71 -10.09 -4.30 5.71
CA ALA A 71 -10.12 -5.18 4.55
C ALA A 71 -10.87 -4.49 3.38
N LEU A 72 -10.21 -4.46 2.21
CA LEU A 72 -10.83 -3.97 0.98
C LEU A 72 -11.82 -5.03 0.47
N ASN A 73 -13.06 -4.62 0.20
CA ASN A 73 -14.05 -5.53 -0.39
C ASN A 73 -13.65 -5.91 -1.84
N PRO A 74 -13.94 -7.14 -2.29
CA PRO A 74 -13.46 -7.63 -3.58
C PRO A 74 -14.08 -6.89 -4.79
N PHE A 75 -15.32 -6.43 -4.68
CA PHE A 75 -15.96 -5.64 -5.74
C PHE A 75 -15.29 -4.28 -5.92
N ALA A 76 -14.91 -3.62 -4.82
CA ALA A 76 -14.11 -2.40 -4.83
C ALA A 76 -12.74 -2.64 -5.47
N ALA A 77 -12.08 -3.75 -5.15
CA ALA A 77 -10.81 -4.12 -5.79
C ALA A 77 -10.97 -4.27 -7.31
N PHE A 78 -12.05 -4.92 -7.77
CA PHE A 78 -12.39 -5.03 -9.20
C PHE A 78 -12.58 -3.64 -9.85
N LEU A 79 -13.35 -2.75 -9.22
CA LEU A 79 -13.57 -1.39 -9.74
C LEU A 79 -12.27 -0.58 -9.82
N LEU A 80 -11.34 -0.77 -8.87
CA LEU A 80 -10.01 -0.14 -8.93
C LEU A 80 -9.18 -0.66 -10.10
N ILE A 81 -9.24 -1.97 -10.41
CA ILE A 81 -8.54 -2.55 -11.55
C ILE A 81 -9.10 -1.97 -12.85
N GLN A 82 -10.42 -1.88 -12.99
CA GLN A 82 -11.07 -1.22 -14.12
C GLN A 82 -10.61 0.24 -14.28
N GLY A 83 -10.43 0.96 -13.16
CA GLY A 83 -9.80 2.28 -13.14
C GLY A 83 -8.37 2.24 -13.68
N LEU A 84 -7.54 1.37 -13.13
CA LEU A 84 -6.11 1.29 -13.38
C LEU A 84 -5.77 1.08 -14.87
N GLU A 85 -6.60 0.34 -15.61
CA GLU A 85 -6.46 0.07 -17.05
C GLU A 85 -6.30 1.34 -17.91
N THR A 86 -6.85 2.47 -17.44
CA THR A 86 -6.80 3.77 -18.17
C THR A 86 -5.99 4.84 -17.44
N LEU A 87 -5.23 4.48 -16.40
CA LEU A 87 -4.56 5.44 -15.52
C LEU A 87 -3.61 6.38 -16.29
N SER A 88 -2.74 5.85 -17.15
CA SER A 88 -1.77 6.67 -17.90
C SER A 88 -2.45 7.64 -18.86
N LEU A 89 -3.46 7.17 -19.60
CA LEU A 89 -4.24 7.99 -20.53
C LEU A 89 -4.96 9.14 -19.81
N ARG A 90 -5.62 8.83 -18.68
CA ARG A 90 -6.29 9.84 -17.85
C ARG A 90 -5.29 10.80 -17.24
N ALA A 91 -4.17 10.31 -16.69
CA ALA A 91 -3.16 11.15 -16.06
C ALA A 91 -2.57 12.16 -17.05
N GLN A 92 -2.21 11.73 -18.26
CA GLN A 92 -1.72 12.61 -19.31
C GLN A 92 -2.73 13.71 -19.62
N ARG A 93 -3.99 13.34 -19.93
CA ARG A 93 -5.01 14.34 -20.28
C ARG A 93 -5.33 15.29 -19.13
N HIS A 94 -5.36 14.80 -17.89
CA HIS A 94 -5.56 15.65 -16.72
C HIS A 94 -4.41 16.65 -16.55
N SER A 95 -3.15 16.22 -16.71
CA SER A 95 -1.98 17.08 -16.61
C SER A 95 -1.95 18.14 -17.72
N ASP A 96 -2.20 17.75 -18.96
CA ASP A 96 -2.22 18.68 -20.11
C ASP A 96 -3.30 19.75 -19.93
N ASN A 97 -4.53 19.35 -19.57
CA ASN A 97 -5.62 20.28 -19.34
C ASN A 97 -5.34 21.23 -18.17
N ALA A 98 -4.75 20.72 -17.08
CA ALA A 98 -4.43 21.53 -15.91
C ALA A 98 -3.34 22.56 -16.22
N LEU A 99 -2.31 22.19 -16.99
CA LEU A 99 -1.26 23.11 -17.41
C LEU A 99 -1.81 24.20 -18.34
N ALA A 100 -2.65 23.83 -19.31
CA ALA A 100 -3.26 24.79 -20.23
C ALA A 100 -4.15 25.82 -19.52
N LEU A 101 -4.79 25.45 -18.40
CA LEU A 101 -5.58 26.38 -17.59
C LEU A 101 -4.72 27.26 -16.68
N ALA A 102 -3.53 26.80 -16.31
CA ALA A 102 -2.63 27.51 -15.43
C ALA A 102 -1.80 28.60 -16.14
N GLN A 103 -1.64 28.48 -17.47
CA GLN A 103 -0.97 29.45 -18.34
C GLN A 103 -1.92 30.58 -18.75
#